data_AF-A0AAZ3RIV4-F1
#
_entry.id   AF-A0AAZ3RIV4-F1
#
_cell.length_a   1.000
_cell.length_b   1.000
_cell.length_c   1.000
_cell.angle_alpha   90.00
_cell.angle_beta   90.00
_cell.angle_gamma   90.00
#
_symmetry.space_group_name_H-M   'P 1'
#
loop_
_entity.id
_entity.type
_entity.pdbx_description
1 polymer ?
#
loop_
_entity_poly.entity_id
_entity_poly.type
_entity_poly.pdbx_seq_one_letter_code
_entity_poly.pdbx_strand_id
1 'polypeptide(L)'
;MFQHDNAKPHVARICTQFLEAKHFPVLPWPAYSPEMSPIKHVWDALHQRVRQRVPVPANIQQLHTAIEDTGISMVQTSVIWSLCVAHVLQCIMLM
;
A
#
# COMPACT_ATOMS: atom_id res chain seq x y z
N MET A 1 -7.80 3.57 13.02
CA MET A 1 -6.34 3.54 13.22
C MET A 1 -5.70 3.16 11.89
N PHE A 2 -4.80 3.99 11.38
CA PHE A 2 -4.07 3.80 10.13
C PHE A 2 -2.65 3.33 10.43
N GLN A 3 -2.15 2.36 9.67
CA GLN A 3 -0.83 1.80 9.86
C GLN A 3 -0.07 1.89 8.54
N HIS A 4 1.11 2.51 8.57
CA HIS A 4 2.05 2.56 7.46
C HIS A 4 3.47 2.42 7.99
N ASP A 5 4.42 2.09 7.12
CA ASP A 5 5.83 2.10 7.49
C ASP A 5 6.38 3.54 7.59
N ASN A 6 7.52 3.72 8.24
CA ASN A 6 8.16 5.04 8.37
C ASN A 6 9.05 5.38 7.16
N ALA A 7 8.73 4.88 5.95
CA ALA A 7 9.48 5.27 4.76
C ALA A 7 9.40 6.78 4.54
N LYS A 8 10.49 7.39 4.06
CA LYS A 8 10.62 8.84 3.87
C LYS A 8 9.41 9.51 3.19
N PRO A 9 8.80 8.93 2.14
CA PRO A 9 7.61 9.52 1.51
C PRO A 9 6.37 9.54 2.43
N HIS A 10 6.20 8.53 3.29
CA HIS A 10 5.04 8.40 4.17
C HIS A 10 5.09 9.34 5.37
N VAL A 11 6.29 9.66 5.85
CA VAL A 11 6.51 10.62 6.94
C VAL A 11 6.82 12.03 6.43
N ALA A 12 6.72 12.25 5.11
CA ALA A 12 6.87 13.58 4.53
C ALA A 12 5.78 14.51 5.08
N ARG A 13 6.13 15.76 5.32
CA ARG A 13 5.23 16.78 5.90
C ARG A 13 3.86 16.86 5.21
N ILE A 14 3.84 16.76 3.89
CA ILE A 14 2.61 16.79 3.11
C ILE A 14 1.69 15.59 3.42
N CYS A 15 2.25 14.41 3.64
CA CYS A 15 1.49 13.22 3.98
C CYS A 15 1.02 13.23 5.43
N THR A 16 1.84 13.69 6.38
CA THR A 16 1.41 13.82 7.78
C THR A 16 0.29 14.85 7.93
N GLN A 17 0.39 16.01 7.27
CA GLN A 17 -0.66 17.04 7.27
C GLN A 17 -1.98 16.54 6.65
N PHE A 18 -1.91 15.75 5.58
CA PHE A 18 -3.11 15.14 4.99
C PHE A 18 -3.79 14.18 5.96
N LEU A 19 -3.01 13.31 6.62
CA LEU A 19 -3.53 12.35 7.60
C LEU A 19 -4.17 13.07 8.79
N GLU A 20 -3.56 14.14 9.28
CA GLU A 20 -4.10 15.01 10.33
C GLU A 20 -5.40 15.67 9.89
N ALA A 21 -5.44 16.30 8.71
CA ALA A 21 -6.64 16.96 8.19
C ALA A 21 -7.82 15.99 7.98
N LYS A 22 -7.52 14.73 7.63
CA LYS A 22 -8.51 13.66 7.51
C LYS A 22 -8.82 12.96 8.82
N HIS A 23 -8.22 13.38 9.93
CA HIS A 23 -8.39 12.81 11.26
C HIS A 23 -8.14 11.29 11.27
N PHE A 24 -7.16 10.82 10.50
CA PHE A 24 -6.73 9.43 10.54
C PHE A 24 -5.71 9.24 11.67
N PRO A 25 -6.06 8.54 12.77
CA PRO A 25 -5.09 8.28 13.83
C PRO A 25 -4.04 7.28 13.32
N VAL A 26 -2.77 7.70 13.30
CA VAL A 26 -1.64 6.87 12.84
C VAL A 26 -1.09 6.06 14.00
N LEU A 27 -0.91 4.76 13.80
CA LEU A 27 -0.28 3.87 14.77
C LEU A 27 1.24 4.13 14.77
N PRO A 28 1.87 4.43 15.93
CA PRO A 28 3.32 4.58 16.00
C PRO A 28 3.98 3.22 15.68
N TRP A 29 4.81 3.20 14.63
CA TRP A 29 5.48 2.00 14.16
C TRP A 29 6.98 2.05 14.49
N PRO A 30 7.56 1.01 15.09
CA PRO A 30 9.01 0.93 15.29
C PRO A 30 9.75 0.85 13.95
N ALA A 31 10.87 1.59 13.83
CA ALA A 31 11.74 1.50 12.66
C ALA A 31 12.27 0.07 12.48
N TYR A 32 12.49 -0.34 11.22
CA TYR A 32 13.08 -1.64 10.88
C TYR A 32 12.30 -2.86 11.38
N SER A 33 10.97 -2.78 11.48
CA SER A 33 10.10 -3.92 11.77
C SER A 33 9.29 -4.38 10.54
N PRO A 34 9.94 -4.79 9.43
CA PRO A 34 9.22 -5.25 8.23
C PRO A 34 8.41 -6.51 8.52
N GLU A 35 8.90 -7.39 9.40
CA GLU A 35 8.24 -8.64 9.80
C GLU A 35 6.93 -8.44 10.54
N MET A 36 6.69 -7.25 11.10
CA MET A 36 5.45 -6.95 11.80
C MET A 36 4.39 -6.34 10.88
N SER A 37 4.73 -5.98 9.64
CA SER A 37 3.82 -5.26 8.74
C SER A 37 2.73 -6.21 8.21
N PRO A 38 1.44 -5.98 8.50
CA PRO A 38 0.35 -6.78 7.93
C PRO A 38 0.36 -6.75 6.39
N ILE A 39 0.86 -5.68 5.78
CA ILE A 39 1.01 -5.54 4.33
C ILE A 39 1.98 -6.57 3.78
N LYS A 40 3.10 -6.82 4.49
CA LYS A 40 4.08 -7.82 4.07
C LYS A 40 3.43 -9.21 4.02
N HIS A 41 2.69 -9.59 5.05
CA HIS A 41 1.99 -10.88 5.09
C HIS A 41 0.93 -11.00 3.99
N VAL A 42 0.19 -9.93 3.71
CA VAL A 42 -0.79 -9.88 2.62
C VAL A 42 -0.10 -10.04 1.26
N TRP A 43 1.03 -9.36 1.05
CA TRP A 43 1.81 -9.45 -0.19
C TRP A 43 2.42 -10.84 -0.38
N ASP A 44 2.98 -11.43 0.68
CA ASP A 44 3.56 -12.77 0.64
C ASP A 44 2.48 -13.83 0.32
N ALA A 45 1.30 -13.73 0.94
CA ALA A 45 0.16 -14.60 0.63
C ALA A 45 -0.37 -14.41 -0.81
N LEU A 46 -0.46 -13.16 -1.28
CA LEU A 46 -0.86 -12.86 -2.65
C LEU A 46 0.14 -13.42 -3.66
N HIS A 47 1.42 -13.19 -3.44
CA HIS A 47 2.50 -13.67 -4.30
C HIS A 47 2.51 -15.19 -4.39
N GLN A 48 2.30 -15.88 -3.25
CA GLN A 48 2.17 -17.34 -3.23
C GLN A 48 0.96 -17.82 -4.05
N ARG A 49 -0.22 -17.20 -3.87
CA ARG A 49 -1.44 -17.59 -4.61
C ARG A 49 -1.30 -17.35 -6.11
N VAL A 50 -0.71 -16.23 -6.52
CA VAL A 50 -0.46 -15.92 -7.93
C VAL A 50 0.50 -16.93 -8.56
N ARG A 51 1.58 -17.31 -7.87
CA ARG A 51 2.55 -18.31 -8.36
C ARG A 51 1.97 -19.72 -8.49
N GLN A 52 0.97 -20.06 -7.68
CA GLN A 52 0.32 -21.37 -7.71
C GLN A 52 -0.75 -21.49 -8.80
N ARG A 53 -1.08 -20.40 -9.52
CA ARG A 53 -2.05 -20.45 -10.62
C ARG A 53 -1.47 -21.16 -11.84
N VAL A 54 -2.37 -21.86 -12.54
CA VAL A 54 -2.09 -22.49 -13.84
C VAL A 54 -3.16 -22.03 -14.83
N PRO A 55 -2.81 -21.31 -15.91
CA PRO A 55 -1.47 -20.82 -16.22
C PRO A 55 -1.02 -19.69 -15.27
N VAL A 56 0.30 -19.55 -15.10
CA VAL A 56 0.88 -18.40 -14.40
C VAL A 56 0.61 -17.14 -15.24
N PRO A 57 0.15 -16.03 -14.63
CA PRO A 57 -0.09 -14.80 -15.36
C PRO A 57 1.15 -14.31 -16.10
N ALA A 58 1.04 -14.10 -17.41
CA ALA A 58 2.15 -13.71 -18.28
C ALA A 58 2.14 -12.22 -18.65
N ASN A 59 1.06 -11.50 -18.32
CA ASN A 59 0.94 -10.07 -18.58
C ASN A 59 0.18 -9.35 -17.45
N ILE A 60 0.21 -8.02 -17.48
CA ILE A 60 -0.40 -7.16 -16.46
C ILE A 60 -1.91 -7.39 -16.34
N GLN A 61 -2.61 -7.62 -17.46
CA GLN A 61 -4.06 -7.85 -17.44
C GLN A 61 -4.41 -9.17 -16.74
N GLN A 62 -3.72 -10.25 -17.10
CA GLN A 62 -3.86 -11.55 -16.44
C GLN A 62 -3.49 -11.50 -14.96
N LEU A 63 -2.48 -10.70 -14.60
CA LEU A 63 -2.09 -10.50 -13.21
C LEU A 63 -3.18 -9.75 -12.44
N HIS A 64 -3.77 -8.71 -13.03
CA HIS A 64 -4.86 -7.94 -12.42
C HIS A 64 -6.06 -8.84 -12.10
N THR A 65 -6.55 -9.58 -13.10
CA THR A 65 -7.64 -10.56 -12.92
C THR A 65 -7.25 -11.62 -11.88
N ALA A 66 -6.00 -12.11 -11.93
CA ALA A 66 -5.55 -13.11 -10.97
C ALA A 66 -5.56 -12.61 -9.52
N ILE A 67 -5.21 -11.34 -9.30
CA ILE A 67 -5.25 -10.68 -8.00
C ILE A 67 -6.71 -10.51 -7.54
N GLU A 68 -7.60 -10.01 -8.40
CA GLU A 68 -9.03 -9.82 -8.09
C GLU A 68 -9.68 -11.13 -7.67
N ASP A 69 -9.43 -12.21 -8.40
CA ASP A 69 -9.93 -13.55 -8.10
C ASP A 69 -9.36 -14.15 -6.80
N THR A 70 -8.21 -13.68 -6.28
CA THR A 70 -7.64 -14.27 -5.05
C THR A 70 -8.48 -13.99 -3.81
N GLY A 71 -9.46 -13.09 -3.90
CA GLY A 71 -10.34 -12.70 -2.79
C GLY A 71 -9.60 -12.11 -1.59
N ILE A 72 -8.29 -11.82 -1.73
CA ILE A 72 -7.54 -11.05 -0.76
C ILE A 72 -8.04 -9.62 -0.92
N SER A 73 -9.01 -9.23 -0.09
CA SER A 73 -9.32 -7.82 0.10
C SER A 73 -8.01 -7.14 0.41
N MET A 74 -7.55 -6.26 -0.48
CA MET A 74 -6.43 -5.37 -0.19
C MET A 74 -6.92 -4.50 0.97
N VAL A 75 -6.64 -4.95 2.20
CA VAL A 75 -7.05 -4.27 3.41
C VAL A 75 -6.31 -2.94 3.43
N GLN A 76 -7.03 -1.90 2.97
CA GLN A 76 -7.00 -0.54 3.46
C GLN A 76 -5.63 0.17 3.47
N THR A 77 -4.74 -0.15 2.53
CA THR A 77 -3.43 0.52 2.40
C THR A 77 -3.27 1.28 1.09
N SER A 78 -4.09 0.97 0.10
CA SER A 78 -4.07 1.61 -1.22
C SER A 78 -4.80 2.94 -1.29
N VAL A 79 -5.86 3.16 -0.49
CA VAL A 79 -6.68 4.38 -0.64
C VAL A 79 -5.92 5.64 -0.21
N ILE A 80 -5.05 5.54 0.80
CA ILE A 80 -4.20 6.66 1.23
C ILE A 80 -2.92 6.73 0.39
N TRP A 81 -2.36 5.61 -0.09
CA TRP A 81 -1.25 5.64 -1.05
C TRP A 81 -1.65 6.35 -2.34
N SER A 82 -2.80 6.03 -2.93
CA SER A 82 -3.29 6.72 -4.13
C SER A 82 -3.60 8.19 -3.86
N LEU A 83 -4.16 8.57 -2.71
CA LEU A 83 -4.47 9.97 -2.40
C LEU A 83 -3.23 10.79 -2.01
N CYS A 84 -2.28 10.23 -1.26
CA CYS A 84 -1.06 10.91 -0.87
C CYS A 84 -0.04 10.96 -2.00
N VAL A 85 0.13 9.88 -2.78
CA VAL A 85 1.00 9.88 -3.97
C VAL A 85 0.39 10.73 -5.08
N ALA A 86 -0.93 10.74 -5.29
CA ALA A 86 -1.53 11.67 -6.25
C ALA A 86 -1.29 13.13 -5.83
N HIS A 87 -1.45 13.48 -4.54
CA HIS A 87 -1.19 14.83 -4.05
C HIS A 87 0.30 15.20 -4.09
N VAL A 88 1.20 14.28 -3.72
CA VAL A 88 2.66 14.45 -3.82
C VAL A 88 3.11 14.61 -5.28
N LEU A 89 2.55 13.83 -6.22
CA LEU A 89 2.81 13.99 -7.65
C LEU A 89 2.24 15.30 -8.19
N GLN A 90 1.06 15.75 -7.74
CA GLN A 90 0.52 17.06 -8.11
C GLN A 90 1.37 18.22 -7.62
N CYS A 91 1.97 18.12 -6.43
CA CYS A 91 2.88 19.14 -5.91
C CYS A 91 4.26 19.11 -6.60
N ILE A 92 4.75 17.95 -7.05
CA ILE A 92 6.02 17.84 -7.80
C ILE A 92 5.88 18.36 -9.23
N MET A 93 4.71 18.24 -9.86
CA MET A 93 4.47 18.80 -11.21
C MET A 93 4.13 20.31 -11.23
N LEU A 94 4.01 20.95 -10.06
CA LEU A 94 3.72 22.40 -9.93
C LEU A 94 4.94 23.21 -9.43
N MET A 95 6.14 22.64 -9.49
CA MET A 95 7.42 23.34 -9.31
C MET A 95 8.28 23.26 -10.57
#